data_AF-A0A913ZES6-F1
#
_entry.id   AF-A0A913ZES6-F1
#
_cell.length_a   1.000
_cell.length_b   1.000
_cell.length_c   1.000
_cell.angle_alpha   90.00
_cell.angle_beta   90.00
_cell.angle_gamma   90.00
#
_symmetry.space_group_name_H-M   'P 1'
#
loop_
_entity.id
_entity.type
_entity.pdbx_description
1 polymer ?
#
loop_
_entity_poly.entity_id
_entity_poly.type
_entity_poly.pdbx_seq_one_letter_code
_entity_poly.pdbx_strand_id
1 'polypeptide(L)'
;MQHHMAALSNASWEDDDIDNRLRGEAAEQKAQFLLLVRKLHTHYQEQLHATLVCTSKFDKAVRYFIKALRRIRPEQVQCFSSLRMLEDCISSWTFDETIDLPAIDLRSLLKTFLNNLHNFRLLRQHVKMNVYHTLRQLPEEMENQRQRRTREDLEVILTTWSNLTNRDTDLTKLDHPSVDALPEEYFEGPEERQFYRGLLSIIPKLTDLVNRTDFLLLKYQMGNS
;
A
#
# COMPACT_ATOMS: atom_id res chain seq x y z
N MET A 1 82.51 -13.92 2.99
CA MET A 1 81.62 -12.79 3.31
C MET A 1 80.28 -13.07 2.67
N GLN A 2 79.26 -13.20 3.52
CA GLN A 2 77.81 -13.07 3.33
C GLN A 2 77.20 -13.39 1.96
N HIS A 3 76.55 -14.55 1.88
CA HIS A 3 75.32 -14.74 1.13
C HIS A 3 74.18 -13.99 1.86
N HIS A 4 73.42 -13.16 1.15
CA HIS A 4 72.07 -12.79 1.60
C HIS A 4 71.05 -13.17 0.53
N MET A 5 70.19 -14.11 0.92
CA MET A 5 69.04 -14.62 0.22
C MET A 5 68.07 -13.51 -0.19
N ALA A 6 67.59 -13.60 -1.43
CA ALA A 6 66.34 -12.98 -1.84
C ALA A 6 65.18 -13.67 -1.11
N ALA A 7 64.50 -12.95 -0.23
CA ALA A 7 63.21 -13.37 0.30
C ALA A 7 62.15 -13.11 -0.78
N LEU A 8 61.74 -14.18 -1.48
CA LEU A 8 60.61 -14.13 -2.39
C LEU A 8 59.31 -14.01 -1.59
N SER A 9 58.55 -12.97 -1.93
CA SER A 9 57.18 -12.68 -1.50
C SER A 9 56.24 -13.82 -1.92
N ASN A 10 55.92 -14.71 -0.99
CA ASN A 10 54.95 -15.81 -1.18
C ASN A 10 53.51 -15.46 -0.76
N ALA A 11 53.19 -14.21 -0.41
CA ALA A 11 51.90 -13.85 0.19
C ALA A 11 50.78 -13.43 -0.81
N SER A 12 51.02 -13.43 -2.12
CA SER A 12 50.11 -12.78 -3.08
C SER A 12 49.00 -13.67 -3.65
N TRP A 13 49.05 -15.00 -3.51
CA TRP A 13 48.12 -15.91 -4.18
C TRP A 13 47.05 -16.49 -3.25
N GLU A 14 47.31 -16.55 -1.94
CA GLU A 14 46.36 -17.08 -0.95
C GLU A 14 45.28 -16.05 -0.58
N ASP A 15 45.64 -14.76 -0.56
CA ASP A 15 44.69 -13.66 -0.30
C ASP A 15 43.66 -13.48 -1.43
N ASP A 16 44.09 -13.64 -2.69
CA ASP A 16 43.19 -13.55 -3.87
C ASP A 16 42.15 -14.69 -3.89
N ASP A 17 42.50 -15.88 -3.42
CA ASP A 17 41.59 -17.03 -3.35
C ASP A 17 40.57 -16.90 -2.21
N ILE A 18 40.95 -16.30 -1.08
CA ILE A 18 40.05 -16.03 0.05
C ILE A 18 39.06 -14.93 -0.33
N ASP A 19 39.53 -13.83 -0.93
CA ASP A 19 38.67 -12.74 -1.39
C ASP A 19 37.68 -13.18 -2.48
N ASN A 20 38.11 -14.05 -3.40
CA ASN A 20 37.21 -14.61 -4.41
C ASN A 20 36.15 -15.54 -3.82
N ARG A 21 36.49 -16.34 -2.78
CA ARG A 21 35.51 -17.18 -2.07
C ARG A 21 34.50 -16.34 -1.29
N LEU A 22 34.95 -15.33 -0.54
CA LEU A 22 34.07 -14.43 0.22
C LEU A 22 33.12 -13.65 -0.71
N ARG A 23 33.62 -13.20 -1.88
CA ARG A 23 32.78 -12.57 -2.91
C ARG A 23 31.76 -13.55 -3.51
N GLY A 24 32.15 -14.81 -3.72
CA GLY A 24 31.27 -15.88 -4.20
C GLY A 24 30.13 -16.18 -3.22
N GLU A 25 30.45 -16.31 -1.94
CA GLU A 25 29.47 -16.55 -0.86
C GLU A 25 28.50 -15.37 -0.70
N ALA A 26 29.00 -14.13 -0.73
CA ALA A 26 28.15 -12.94 -0.67
C ALA A 26 27.22 -12.82 -1.90
N ALA A 27 27.71 -13.17 -3.10
CA ALA A 27 26.90 -13.18 -4.31
C ALA A 27 25.79 -14.25 -4.24
N GLU A 28 26.11 -15.45 -3.74
CA GLU A 28 25.15 -16.52 -3.56
C GLU A 28 24.08 -16.15 -2.51
N GLN A 29 24.48 -15.63 -1.35
CA GLN A 29 23.57 -15.14 -0.32
C GLN A 29 22.64 -14.06 -0.86
N LYS A 30 23.16 -13.10 -1.65
CA LYS A 30 22.35 -12.07 -2.31
C LYS A 30 21.37 -12.67 -3.31
N ALA A 31 21.78 -13.68 -4.08
CA ALA A 31 20.91 -14.35 -5.04
C ALA A 31 19.76 -15.10 -4.36
N GLN A 32 20.06 -15.83 -3.28
CA GLN A 32 19.05 -16.51 -2.46
C GLN A 32 18.08 -15.52 -1.81
N PHE A 33 18.59 -14.40 -1.30
CA PHE A 33 17.77 -13.31 -0.76
C PHE A 33 16.80 -12.74 -1.79
N LEU A 34 17.29 -12.42 -3.00
CA LEU A 34 16.44 -11.90 -4.07
C LEU A 34 15.41 -12.92 -4.55
N LEU A 35 15.73 -14.21 -4.52
CA LEU A 35 14.76 -15.28 -4.80
C LEU A 35 13.65 -15.29 -3.75
N LEU A 36 13.97 -15.12 -2.47
CA LEU A 36 12.97 -14.98 -1.40
C LEU A 36 12.09 -13.75 -1.63
N VAL A 37 12.68 -12.59 -1.92
CA VAL A 37 11.93 -11.35 -2.23
C VAL A 37 10.99 -11.55 -3.40
N ARG A 38 11.40 -12.26 -4.47
CA ARG A 38 10.54 -12.59 -5.61
C ARG A 38 9.34 -13.45 -5.17
N LYS A 39 9.56 -14.49 -4.36
CA LYS A 39 8.47 -15.34 -3.84
C LYS A 39 7.47 -14.53 -3.00
N LEU A 40 7.98 -13.68 -2.11
CA LEU A 40 7.15 -12.80 -1.29
C LEU A 40 6.37 -11.79 -2.14
N HIS A 41 6.98 -11.28 -3.21
CA HIS A 41 6.31 -10.40 -4.16
C HIS A 41 5.19 -11.11 -4.92
N THR A 42 5.41 -12.34 -5.41
CA THR A 42 4.37 -13.14 -6.05
C THR A 42 3.17 -13.36 -5.11
N HIS A 43 3.43 -13.70 -3.85
CA HIS A 43 2.33 -13.87 -2.89
C HIS A 43 1.59 -12.56 -2.60
N TYR A 44 2.31 -11.43 -2.55
CA TYR A 44 1.68 -10.11 -2.50
C TYR A 44 0.80 -9.85 -3.72
N GLN A 45 1.23 -10.21 -4.93
CA GLN A 45 0.46 -9.99 -6.16
C GLN A 45 -0.85 -10.78 -6.18
N GLU A 46 -0.89 -11.99 -5.62
CA GLU A 46 -2.13 -12.77 -5.44
C GLU A 46 -3.12 -12.03 -4.52
N GLN A 47 -2.64 -11.52 -3.39
CA GLN A 47 -3.46 -10.76 -2.44
C GLN A 47 -3.90 -9.40 -2.99
N LEU A 48 -3.02 -8.74 -3.75
CA LEU A 48 -3.31 -7.51 -4.46
C LEU A 48 -4.44 -7.73 -5.46
N HIS A 49 -4.37 -8.79 -6.26
CA HIS A 49 -5.40 -9.11 -7.25
C HIS A 49 -6.78 -9.26 -6.59
N ALA A 50 -6.88 -10.01 -5.50
CA ALA A 50 -8.13 -10.14 -4.75
C ALA A 50 -8.65 -8.79 -4.24
N THR A 51 -7.77 -7.94 -3.72
CA THR A 51 -8.11 -6.59 -3.22
C THR A 51 -8.61 -5.67 -4.34
N LEU A 52 -7.97 -5.71 -5.51
CA LEU A 52 -8.35 -4.92 -6.68
C LEU A 52 -9.69 -5.39 -7.28
N VAL A 53 -9.99 -6.68 -7.27
CA VAL A 53 -11.30 -7.20 -7.68
C VAL A 53 -12.43 -6.66 -6.79
N CYS A 54 -12.22 -6.63 -5.47
CA CYS A 54 -13.17 -6.02 -4.53
C CYS A 54 -13.36 -4.52 -4.78
N THR A 55 -12.27 -3.82 -5.09
CA THR A 55 -12.28 -2.39 -5.43
C THR A 55 -13.05 -2.12 -6.72
N SER A 56 -12.79 -2.88 -7.79
CA SER A 56 -13.50 -2.75 -9.07
C SER A 56 -15.02 -2.98 -8.94
N LYS A 57 -15.44 -3.90 -8.07
CA LYS A 57 -16.88 -4.07 -7.75
C LYS A 57 -17.47 -2.85 -7.06
N PHE A 58 -16.71 -2.23 -6.15
CA PHE A 58 -17.13 -1.01 -5.47
C PHE A 58 -17.21 0.19 -6.42
N ASP A 59 -16.25 0.33 -7.34
CA ASP A 59 -16.25 1.43 -8.33
C ASP A 59 -17.52 1.42 -9.19
N LYS A 60 -17.99 0.23 -9.59
CA LYS A 60 -19.27 0.06 -10.32
C LYS A 60 -20.49 0.45 -9.48
N ALA A 61 -20.36 0.42 -8.16
CA ALA A 61 -21.42 0.75 -7.21
C ALA A 61 -21.29 2.15 -6.59
N VAL A 62 -20.31 2.96 -7.02
CA VAL A 62 -19.99 4.26 -6.39
C VAL A 62 -21.19 5.21 -6.36
N ARG A 63 -22.01 5.22 -7.43
CA ARG A 63 -23.26 5.99 -7.48
C ARG A 63 -24.20 5.64 -6.34
N TYR A 64 -24.35 4.36 -6.03
CA TYR A 64 -25.20 3.88 -4.95
C TYR A 64 -24.57 4.09 -3.58
N PHE A 65 -23.24 4.04 -3.50
CA PHE A 65 -22.52 4.39 -2.29
C PHE A 65 -22.74 5.85 -1.91
N ILE A 66 -22.68 6.79 -2.86
CA ILE A 66 -23.00 8.20 -2.63
C ILE A 66 -24.44 8.36 -2.12
N LYS A 67 -25.40 7.64 -2.72
CA LYS A 67 -26.79 7.59 -2.21
C LYS A 67 -26.88 7.06 -0.77
N ALA A 68 -26.06 6.08 -0.41
CA ALA A 68 -26.01 5.57 0.95
C ALA A 68 -25.42 6.60 1.93
N LEU A 69 -24.37 7.34 1.52
CA LEU A 69 -23.78 8.42 2.33
C LEU A 69 -24.78 9.54 2.64
N ARG A 70 -25.70 9.85 1.72
CA ARG A 70 -26.79 10.82 1.98
C ARG A 70 -27.65 10.44 3.15
N ARG A 71 -28.02 9.17 3.25
CA ARG A 71 -28.93 8.67 4.30
C ARG A 71 -28.34 8.76 5.69
N ILE A 72 -27.02 8.80 5.81
CA ILE A 72 -26.31 8.90 7.07
C ILE A 72 -25.62 10.26 7.25
N ARG A 73 -25.89 11.23 6.38
CA ARG A 73 -25.28 12.56 6.42
C ARG A 73 -25.76 13.30 7.68
N PRO A 74 -24.87 13.70 8.58
CA PRO A 74 -25.27 14.52 9.72
C PRO A 74 -25.55 15.96 9.26
N GLU A 75 -26.70 16.51 9.67
CA GLU A 75 -27.18 17.83 9.24
C GLU A 75 -26.27 18.99 9.70
N GLN A 76 -25.64 18.84 10.86
CA GLN A 76 -24.88 19.91 11.52
C GLN A 76 -23.40 19.98 11.12
N VAL A 77 -22.93 19.08 10.25
CA VAL A 77 -21.51 19.01 9.89
C VAL A 77 -21.32 19.49 8.46
N GLN A 78 -20.14 20.04 8.16
CA GLN A 78 -19.80 20.57 6.82
C GLN A 78 -19.17 19.52 5.90
N CYS A 79 -18.58 18.45 6.45
CA CYS A 79 -18.02 17.32 5.70
C CYS A 79 -17.75 16.13 6.65
N PHE A 80 -17.50 14.95 6.08
CA PHE A 80 -16.92 13.86 6.85
C PHE A 80 -15.43 14.11 7.10
N SER A 81 -15.07 14.50 8.32
CA SER A 81 -13.68 14.82 8.67
C SER A 81 -12.83 13.60 8.99
N SER A 82 -13.43 12.46 9.31
CA SER A 82 -12.71 11.24 9.66
C SER A 82 -13.51 9.97 9.33
N LEU A 83 -12.81 8.85 9.24
CA LEU A 83 -13.44 7.53 9.09
C LEU A 83 -14.23 7.13 10.35
N ARG A 84 -13.78 7.56 11.54
CA ARG A 84 -14.54 7.35 12.79
C ARG A 84 -15.91 7.99 12.71
N MET A 85 -16.00 9.22 12.23
CA MET A 85 -17.28 9.92 12.08
C MET A 85 -18.23 9.16 11.15
N LEU A 86 -17.72 8.62 10.03
CA LEU A 86 -18.51 7.78 9.14
C LEU A 86 -19.03 6.53 9.86
N GLU A 87 -18.16 5.82 10.58
CA GLU A 87 -18.53 4.62 11.34
C GLU A 87 -19.58 4.92 12.42
N ASP A 88 -19.43 6.04 13.15
CA ASP A 88 -20.39 6.47 14.17
C ASP A 88 -21.77 6.75 13.54
N CYS A 89 -21.81 7.45 12.39
CA CYS A 89 -23.05 7.69 11.65
C CYS A 89 -23.70 6.39 11.15
N ILE A 90 -22.91 5.41 10.70
CA ILE A 90 -23.41 4.08 10.29
C ILE A 90 -24.02 3.35 11.50
N SER A 91 -23.37 3.42 12.66
CA SER A 91 -23.82 2.76 13.89
C SER A 91 -25.08 3.38 14.49
N SER A 92 -25.23 4.70 14.42
CA SER A 92 -26.42 5.40 14.92
C SER A 92 -27.60 5.37 13.95
N TRP A 93 -27.39 4.95 12.71
CA TRP A 93 -28.46 4.91 11.72
C TRP A 93 -29.50 3.83 12.07
N THR A 94 -30.72 4.26 12.36
CA THR A 94 -31.88 3.37 12.55
C THR A 94 -32.61 3.18 11.23
N PHE A 95 -32.84 1.93 10.85
CA PHE A 95 -33.54 1.59 9.60
C PHE A 95 -35.06 1.75 9.82
N ASP A 96 -35.72 2.49 8.93
CA ASP A 96 -37.19 2.51 8.87
C ASP A 96 -37.63 1.51 7.80
N GLU A 97 -38.13 0.35 8.26
CA GLU A 97 -38.58 -0.76 7.41
C GLU A 97 -39.78 -0.40 6.53
N THR A 98 -40.46 0.72 6.77
CA THR A 98 -41.70 1.08 6.06
C THR A 98 -41.48 1.89 4.78
N ILE A 99 -40.30 2.49 4.58
CA ILE A 99 -40.03 3.40 3.46
C ILE A 99 -39.02 2.81 2.46
N ASP A 100 -38.12 1.94 2.90
CA ASP A 100 -37.01 1.44 2.10
C ASP A 100 -37.21 -0.04 1.68
N LEU A 101 -38.08 -0.29 0.69
CA LEU A 101 -38.25 -1.58 -0.02
C LEU A 101 -37.10 -1.86 -1.04
N PRO A 102 -36.91 -3.11 -1.52
CA PRO A 102 -35.63 -3.78 -1.59
C PRO A 102 -35.02 -3.74 -3.00
N ALA A 103 -33.83 -3.19 -3.14
CA ALA A 103 -33.02 -3.47 -4.32
C ALA A 103 -31.52 -3.38 -4.01
N ILE A 104 -31.13 -2.49 -3.09
CA ILE A 104 -29.75 -2.33 -2.68
C ILE A 104 -29.77 -2.08 -1.18
N ASP A 105 -29.22 -3.01 -0.41
CA ASP A 105 -28.92 -2.78 1.00
C ASP A 105 -27.84 -1.68 1.08
N LEU A 106 -28.28 -0.43 1.25
CA LEU A 106 -27.42 0.75 1.35
C LEU A 106 -26.44 0.61 2.53
N ARG A 107 -26.85 -0.06 3.61
CA ARG A 107 -25.96 -0.38 4.73
C ARG A 107 -24.89 -1.39 4.31
N SER A 108 -25.23 -2.38 3.48
CA SER A 108 -24.24 -3.29 2.89
C SER A 108 -23.23 -2.54 2.02
N LEU A 109 -23.62 -1.49 1.29
CA LEU A 109 -22.66 -0.66 0.53
C LEU A 109 -21.68 0.09 1.44
N LEU A 110 -22.17 0.69 2.53
CA LEU A 110 -21.33 1.36 3.52
C LEU A 110 -20.37 0.36 4.19
N LYS A 111 -20.87 -0.83 4.55
CA LYS A 111 -20.03 -1.93 5.06
C LYS A 111 -19.02 -2.44 4.04
N THR A 112 -19.38 -2.48 2.76
CA THR A 112 -18.48 -2.89 1.66
C THR A 112 -17.31 -1.93 1.53
N PHE A 113 -17.55 -0.62 1.64
CA PHE A 113 -16.50 0.38 1.71
C PHE A 113 -15.56 0.14 2.89
N LEU A 114 -16.10 -0.05 4.10
CA LEU A 114 -15.28 -0.34 5.29
C LEU A 114 -14.49 -1.65 5.17
N ASN A 115 -15.08 -2.67 4.54
CA ASN A 115 -14.41 -3.94 4.24
C ASN A 115 -13.26 -3.76 3.25
N ASN A 116 -13.43 -2.91 2.22
CA ASN A 116 -12.32 -2.58 1.32
C ASN A 116 -11.17 -1.92 2.08
N LEU A 117 -11.46 -0.95 2.97
CA LEU A 117 -10.43 -0.35 3.82
C LEU A 117 -9.73 -1.38 4.71
N HIS A 118 -10.49 -2.33 5.27
CA HIS A 118 -9.92 -3.43 6.05
C HIS A 118 -9.00 -4.33 5.19
N ASN A 119 -9.41 -4.69 3.98
CA ASN A 119 -8.58 -5.48 3.05
C ASN A 119 -7.28 -4.74 2.73
N PHE A 120 -7.34 -3.43 2.47
CA PHE A 120 -6.14 -2.60 2.30
C PHE A 120 -5.26 -2.59 3.56
N ARG A 121 -5.82 -2.54 4.77
CA ARG A 121 -5.04 -2.64 6.02
C ARG A 121 -4.31 -3.98 6.13
N LEU A 122 -4.99 -5.09 5.83
CA LEU A 122 -4.38 -6.43 5.85
C LEU A 122 -3.26 -6.56 4.81
N LEU A 123 -3.51 -6.10 3.58
CA LEU A 123 -2.51 -6.10 2.52
C LEU A 123 -1.28 -5.27 2.89
N ARG A 124 -1.48 -4.07 3.45
CA ARG A 124 -0.37 -3.25 3.98
C ARG A 124 0.41 -4.00 5.05
N GLN A 125 -0.28 -4.63 5.99
CA GLN A 125 0.37 -5.36 7.08
C GLN A 125 1.21 -6.51 6.52
N HIS A 126 0.72 -7.22 5.52
CA HIS A 126 1.48 -8.24 4.81
C HIS A 126 2.76 -7.67 4.17
N VAL A 127 2.65 -6.57 3.41
CA VAL A 127 3.81 -5.90 2.81
C VAL A 127 4.80 -5.45 3.89
N LYS A 128 4.31 -4.83 4.97
CA LYS A 128 5.17 -4.34 6.06
C LYS A 128 5.92 -5.48 6.76
N MET A 129 5.20 -6.52 7.17
CA MET A 129 5.75 -7.58 8.02
C MET A 129 6.57 -8.59 7.23
N ASN A 130 6.15 -8.93 6.02
CA ASN A 130 6.80 -10.00 5.25
C ASN A 130 7.78 -9.44 4.23
N VAL A 131 7.40 -8.39 3.48
CA VAL A 131 8.24 -7.87 2.40
C VAL A 131 9.25 -6.87 2.95
N TYR A 132 8.79 -5.73 3.47
CA TYR A 132 9.66 -4.66 3.94
C TYR A 132 10.59 -5.08 5.07
N HIS A 133 10.11 -5.89 6.04
CA HIS A 133 10.99 -6.40 7.09
C HIS A 133 12.09 -7.31 6.52
N THR A 134 11.77 -8.17 5.55
CA THR A 134 12.77 -8.99 4.85
C THR A 134 13.78 -8.09 4.11
N LEU A 135 13.31 -7.05 3.39
CA LEU A 135 14.19 -6.07 2.73
C LEU A 135 15.18 -5.44 3.71
N ARG A 136 14.76 -5.14 4.94
CA ARG A 136 15.62 -4.58 5.99
C ARG A 136 16.65 -5.56 6.57
N GLN A 137 16.50 -6.85 6.36
CA GLN A 137 17.44 -7.86 6.87
C GLN A 137 18.67 -8.02 5.98
N LEU A 138 18.63 -7.54 4.74
CA LEU A 138 19.81 -7.55 3.88
C LEU A 138 20.85 -6.57 4.44
N PRO A 139 22.11 -7.00 4.66
CA PRO A 139 23.18 -6.10 5.05
C PRO A 139 23.33 -4.94 4.07
N GLU A 140 23.53 -3.73 4.60
CA GLU A 140 23.62 -2.50 3.80
C GLU A 140 24.73 -2.53 2.74
N GLU A 141 25.79 -3.30 3.00
CA GLU A 141 26.94 -3.52 2.12
C GLU A 141 26.58 -4.34 0.88
N MET A 142 25.56 -5.20 1.00
CA MET A 142 25.04 -6.04 -0.09
C MET A 142 23.94 -5.32 -0.88
N GLU A 143 23.35 -4.26 -0.31
CA GLU A 143 22.31 -3.44 -0.91
C GLU A 143 22.93 -2.32 -1.76
N ASN A 144 22.59 -2.26 -3.05
CA ASN A 144 23.03 -1.11 -3.86
C ASN A 144 22.18 0.14 -3.60
N GLN A 145 22.66 1.29 -4.04
CA GLN A 145 22.00 2.58 -3.83
C GLN A 145 20.54 2.60 -4.33
N ARG A 146 20.24 1.90 -5.43
CA ARG A 146 18.89 1.84 -6.00
C ARG A 146 17.96 1.01 -5.12
N GLN A 147 18.43 -0.13 -4.61
CA GLN A 147 17.70 -0.98 -3.66
C GLN A 147 17.41 -0.23 -2.36
N ARG A 148 18.43 0.45 -1.81
CA ARG A 148 18.30 1.28 -0.60
C ARG A 148 17.23 2.35 -0.73
N ARG A 149 17.30 3.16 -1.78
CA ARG A 149 16.27 4.18 -2.08
C ARG A 149 14.88 3.58 -2.24
N THR A 150 14.78 2.43 -2.90
CA THR A 150 13.50 1.75 -3.11
C THR A 150 12.90 1.25 -1.79
N ARG A 151 13.73 0.78 -0.87
CA ARG A 151 13.33 0.38 0.48
C ARG A 151 12.88 1.57 1.32
N GLU A 152 13.59 2.70 1.26
CA GLU A 152 13.21 3.96 1.92
C GLU A 152 11.88 4.50 1.37
N ASP A 153 11.71 4.53 0.04
CA ASP A 153 10.44 4.92 -0.61
C ASP A 153 9.28 4.03 -0.17
N LEU A 154 9.52 2.72 -0.01
CA LEU A 154 8.52 1.77 0.45
C LEU A 154 8.07 2.06 1.89
N GLU A 155 8.99 2.46 2.78
CA GLU A 155 8.66 2.86 4.16
C GLU A 155 7.74 4.08 4.19
N VAL A 156 8.02 5.09 3.36
CA VAL A 156 7.19 6.30 3.23
C VAL A 156 5.79 5.95 2.72
N ILE A 157 5.69 5.06 1.73
CA ILE A 157 4.40 4.58 1.21
C ILE A 157 3.61 3.83 2.29
N LEU A 158 4.25 2.90 3.01
CA LEU A 158 3.60 2.12 4.07
C LEU A 158 3.11 3.00 5.23
N THR A 159 3.80 4.11 5.48
CA THR A 159 3.39 5.12 6.47
C THR A 159 2.19 5.92 5.97
N THR A 160 2.25 6.40 4.73
CA THR A 160 1.15 7.13 4.08
C THR A 160 -0.11 6.26 4.02
N TRP A 161 0.02 4.99 3.63
CA TRP A 161 -1.05 4.00 3.60
C TRP A 161 -1.64 3.78 5.02
N SER A 162 -0.79 3.68 6.04
CA SER A 162 -1.23 3.58 7.44
C SER A 162 -2.13 4.75 7.82
N ASN A 163 -1.73 5.97 7.44
CA ASN A 163 -2.48 7.18 7.75
C ASN A 163 -3.82 7.17 7.00
N LEU A 164 -3.86 6.90 5.69
CA LEU A 164 -5.12 6.88 4.93
C LEU A 164 -6.16 5.89 5.47
N THR A 165 -5.71 4.80 6.09
CA THR A 165 -6.60 3.79 6.67
C THR A 165 -6.83 3.98 8.17
N ASN A 166 -6.23 4.98 8.81
CA ASN A 166 -6.47 5.27 10.22
C ASN A 166 -7.84 5.93 10.40
N ARG A 167 -8.57 5.50 11.43
CA ARG A 167 -9.91 5.99 11.77
C ARG A 167 -9.93 7.51 12.02
N ASP A 168 -8.83 8.05 12.54
CA ASP A 168 -8.71 9.43 13.01
C ASP A 168 -8.00 10.36 12.04
N THR A 169 -7.66 9.88 10.86
CA THR A 169 -7.01 10.74 9.86
C THR A 169 -7.96 11.83 9.41
N ASP A 170 -7.42 13.05 9.36
CA ASP A 170 -8.11 14.21 8.83
C ASP A 170 -8.32 14.05 7.32
N LEU A 171 -9.58 13.88 6.93
CA LEU A 171 -10.02 13.72 5.56
C LEU A 171 -10.37 15.05 4.88
N THR A 172 -10.38 16.17 5.60
CA THR A 172 -10.86 17.46 5.08
C THR A 172 -10.02 17.99 3.92
N LYS A 173 -8.73 17.64 3.91
CA LYS A 173 -7.76 18.01 2.88
C LYS A 173 -7.48 16.87 1.90
N LEU A 174 -8.18 15.75 2.04
CA LEU A 174 -7.95 14.59 1.20
C LEU A 174 -8.67 14.77 -0.13
N ASP A 175 -7.90 14.79 -1.21
CA ASP A 175 -8.44 15.01 -2.56
C ASP A 175 -7.77 14.10 -3.59
N HIS A 176 -8.54 13.65 -4.58
CA HIS A 176 -8.08 12.79 -5.65
C HIS A 176 -8.78 13.12 -6.98
N PRO A 177 -8.04 13.26 -8.10
CA PRO A 177 -8.61 13.68 -9.40
C PRO A 177 -9.75 12.79 -9.91
N SER A 178 -9.76 11.51 -9.55
CA SER A 178 -10.85 10.60 -9.94
C SER A 178 -12.20 10.98 -9.35
N VAL A 179 -12.23 11.72 -8.23
CA VAL A 179 -13.48 12.20 -7.60
C VAL A 179 -14.08 13.32 -8.43
N ASP A 180 -13.23 14.21 -8.97
CA ASP A 180 -13.67 15.29 -9.86
C ASP A 180 -14.13 14.78 -11.22
N ALA A 181 -13.57 13.64 -11.65
CA ALA A 181 -13.98 12.95 -12.86
C ALA A 181 -15.31 12.15 -12.72
N LEU A 182 -15.89 12.05 -11.51
CA LEU A 182 -17.18 11.39 -11.34
C LEU A 182 -18.31 12.18 -12.02
N PRO A 183 -19.29 11.49 -12.66
CA PRO A 183 -20.40 12.16 -13.32
C PRO A 183 -21.17 13.10 -12.37
N GLU A 184 -21.57 14.26 -12.88
CA GLU A 184 -22.30 15.26 -12.08
C GLU A 184 -23.63 14.72 -11.57
N GLU A 185 -24.31 13.85 -12.34
CA GLU A 185 -25.58 13.25 -11.95
C GLU A 185 -25.49 12.28 -10.77
N TYR A 186 -24.28 11.98 -10.28
CA TYR A 186 -24.10 11.20 -9.07
C TYR A 186 -24.37 12.04 -7.82
N PHE A 187 -24.33 13.38 -7.93
CA PHE A 187 -24.46 14.32 -6.84
C PHE A 187 -25.72 15.18 -6.98
N GLU A 188 -26.25 15.68 -5.86
CA GLU A 188 -27.32 16.68 -5.84
C GLU A 188 -26.81 18.08 -6.19
N GLY A 189 -25.50 18.31 -6.02
CA GLY A 189 -24.84 19.56 -6.37
C GLY A 189 -23.34 19.55 -6.03
N PRO A 190 -22.61 20.63 -6.36
CA PRO A 190 -21.17 20.74 -6.11
C PRO A 190 -20.82 20.71 -4.62
N GLU A 191 -21.69 21.23 -3.76
CA GLU A 191 -21.50 21.21 -2.30
C GLU A 191 -21.50 19.78 -1.75
N GLU A 192 -22.37 18.91 -2.28
CA GLU A 192 -22.40 17.50 -1.88
C GLU A 192 -21.12 16.78 -2.29
N ARG A 193 -20.63 17.04 -3.51
CA ARG A 193 -19.35 16.50 -3.95
C ARG A 193 -18.24 16.93 -3.00
N GLN A 194 -18.20 18.22 -2.64
CA GLN A 194 -17.22 18.73 -1.70
C GLN A 194 -17.35 18.08 -0.31
N PHE A 195 -18.58 17.84 0.16
CA PHE A 195 -18.84 17.19 1.45
C PHE A 195 -18.27 15.77 1.50
N TYR A 196 -18.43 14.98 0.43
CA TYR A 196 -17.97 13.59 0.36
C TYR A 196 -16.56 13.42 -0.21
N ARG A 197 -15.92 14.49 -0.71
CA ARG A 197 -14.63 14.45 -1.42
C ARG A 197 -13.56 13.68 -0.66
N GLY A 198 -13.42 13.94 0.64
CA GLY A 198 -12.46 13.25 1.49
C GLY A 198 -12.65 11.74 1.49
N LEU A 199 -13.86 11.25 1.78
CA LEU A 199 -14.18 9.82 1.79
C LEU A 199 -14.00 9.16 0.42
N LEU A 200 -14.50 9.81 -0.64
CA LEU A 200 -14.41 9.30 -2.01
C LEU A 200 -12.96 9.23 -2.52
N SER A 201 -12.06 10.03 -1.94
CA SER A 201 -10.64 10.05 -2.30
C SER A 201 -9.82 8.94 -1.67
N ILE A 202 -10.33 8.24 -0.64
CA ILE A 202 -9.54 7.24 0.11
C ILE A 202 -9.19 6.04 -0.79
N ILE A 203 -10.19 5.40 -1.38
CA ILE A 203 -9.98 4.17 -2.17
C ILE A 203 -9.08 4.43 -3.39
N PRO A 204 -9.28 5.46 -4.21
CA PRO A 204 -8.37 5.77 -5.31
C PRO A 204 -6.93 6.01 -4.87
N LYS A 205 -6.71 6.75 -3.77
CA LYS A 205 -5.36 6.93 -3.22
C LYS A 205 -4.74 5.63 -2.74
N LEU A 206 -5.51 4.76 -2.11
CA LEU A 206 -5.02 3.44 -1.70
C LEU A 206 -4.64 2.59 -2.93
N THR A 207 -5.41 2.67 -4.01
CA THR A 207 -5.10 2.05 -5.31
C THR A 207 -3.77 2.57 -5.87
N ASP A 208 -3.53 3.88 -5.85
CA ASP A 208 -2.24 4.46 -6.27
C ASP A 208 -1.07 3.95 -5.42
N LEU A 209 -1.25 3.85 -4.11
CA LEU A 209 -0.20 3.37 -3.20
C LEU A 209 0.13 1.89 -3.44
N VAL A 210 -0.87 1.03 -3.71
CA VAL A 210 -0.59 -0.39 -4.02
C VAL A 210 0.10 -0.55 -5.37
N ASN A 211 -0.30 0.21 -6.38
CA ASN A 211 0.35 0.20 -7.69
C ASN A 211 1.80 0.67 -7.58
N ARG A 212 2.05 1.73 -6.80
CA ARG A 212 3.41 2.20 -6.54
C ARG A 212 4.23 1.20 -5.73
N THR A 213 3.60 0.51 -4.78
CA THR A 213 4.25 -0.57 -4.01
C THR A 213 4.71 -1.70 -4.93
N ASP A 214 3.82 -2.21 -5.79
CA ASP A 214 4.14 -3.27 -6.77
C ASP A 214 5.31 -2.84 -7.68
N PHE A 215 5.26 -1.61 -8.20
CA PHE A 215 6.35 -1.05 -9.01
C PHE A 215 7.69 -0.98 -8.25
N LEU A 216 7.68 -0.54 -6.99
CA LEU A 216 8.90 -0.48 -6.18
C LEU A 216 9.47 -1.89 -5.92
N LEU A 217 8.63 -2.88 -5.66
CA LEU A 217 9.08 -4.26 -5.44
C LEU A 217 9.70 -4.85 -6.71
N LEU A 218 9.12 -4.60 -7.88
CA LEU A 218 9.75 -4.93 -9.17
C LEU A 218 11.09 -4.20 -9.35
N LYS A 219 11.12 -2.90 -9.07
CA LYS A 219 12.34 -2.08 -9.18
C LYS A 219 13.47 -2.57 -8.27
N TYR A 220 13.15 -3.04 -7.06
CA TYR A 220 14.11 -3.59 -6.11
C TYR A 220 14.76 -4.87 -6.67
N GLN A 221 13.96 -5.74 -7.28
CA GLN A 221 14.41 -7.01 -7.87
C GLN A 221 15.27 -6.82 -9.12
N MET A 222 15.02 -5.75 -9.90
CA MET A 222 15.79 -5.38 -11.09
C MET A 222 17.07 -4.59 -10.77
N GLY A 223 17.36 -4.31 -9.50
CA GLY A 223 18.53 -3.53 -9.09
C GLY A 223 19.89 -4.16 -9.44
N ASN A 224 19.93 -5.38 -10.01
CA ASN A 224 21.16 -6.06 -10.39
C ASN A 224 21.62 -5.78 -11.83
N SER A 225 20.89 -4.94 -12.59
CA SER A 225 21.27 -4.52 -13.95
C SER A 225 22.01 -3.19 -13.94
#